data_AF-A0A8S9LWW9-F1
#
_entry.id   AF-A0A8S9LWW9-F1
#
_cell.length_a   1.000
_cell.length_b   1.000
_cell.length_c   1.000
_cell.angle_alpha   90.00
_cell.angle_beta   90.00
_cell.angle_gamma   90.00
#
_symmetry.space_group_name_H-M   'P 1'
#
loop_
_entity.id
_entity.type
_entity.pdbx_description
1 polymer ?
#
loop_
_entity_poly.entity_id
_entity_poly.type
_entity_poly.pdbx_seq_one_letter_code
_entity_poly.pdbx_strand_id
1 'polypeptide(L)'
;MQELQDLVTTMLEFWNLMDTPAEEQQKFINVSCNIAATVSEITKPNSLSTDLLEEVKAELCRLEELKWSKMKELVLKKRSELEEICRRTHIVLEEQDISVENVIKAIESGDVNPENILEHIEYRAGKVKEEALSRKEILEKAEKWLNACEEENWLEEYNQDENRYNAGKGSHLILKRAEKARALVNKLPAMVEALVSKITIWESEKEAEFLFDGNRLLWMLEEYTELREEKEQERRRKRDLKKLQGQVTSEQDKGTPTRPQSAKKGLKVSTNKRFASSPHTDSPRSAKSFTSQSRYG
;
A
#
# COMPACT_ATOMS: atom_id res chain seq x y z
N MET A 1 45.70 21.12 34.31
CA MET A 1 45.49 22.27 33.41
C MET A 1 45.18 21.79 32.01
N GLN A 2 46.15 21.21 31.27
CA GLN A 2 45.92 20.63 29.93
C GLN A 2 44.65 19.76 29.89
N GLU A 3 44.54 18.77 30.79
CA GLU A 3 43.35 17.93 30.97
C GLU A 3 42.02 18.71 31.05
N LEU A 4 41.98 19.86 31.73
CA LEU A 4 40.79 20.71 31.81
C LEU A 4 40.52 21.44 30.49
N GLN A 5 41.55 21.88 29.78
CA GLN A 5 41.43 22.51 28.46
C GLN A 5 40.96 21.49 27.41
N ASP A 6 41.45 20.25 27.50
CA ASP A 6 41.05 19.13 26.64
C ASP A 6 39.56 18.78 26.88
N LEU A 7 39.17 18.52 28.14
CA LEU A 7 37.79 18.20 28.52
C LEU A 7 36.80 19.31 28.14
N VAL A 8 37.17 20.58 28.37
CA VAL A 8 36.28 21.71 28.05
C VAL A 8 36.20 21.94 26.54
N THR A 9 37.24 21.61 25.77
CA THR A 9 37.16 21.55 24.29
C THR A 9 36.16 20.50 23.85
N THR A 10 36.24 19.27 24.35
CA THR A 10 35.26 18.21 24.07
C THR A 10 33.85 18.60 24.49
N MET A 11 33.68 19.29 25.62
CA MET A 11 32.38 19.78 26.08
C MET A 11 31.77 20.81 25.10
N LEU A 12 32.58 21.70 24.51
CA LEU A 12 32.14 22.58 23.43
C LEU A 12 31.73 21.80 22.17
N GLU A 13 32.49 20.76 21.79
CA GLU A 13 32.15 19.89 20.66
C GLU A 13 30.79 19.21 20.87
N PHE A 14 30.52 18.69 22.07
CA PHE A 14 29.22 18.13 22.44
C PHE A 14 28.09 19.17 22.39
N TRP A 15 28.28 20.38 22.94
CA TRP A 15 27.25 21.42 22.87
C TRP A 15 26.91 21.83 21.44
N ASN A 16 27.93 21.93 20.57
CA ASN A 16 27.75 22.24 19.14
C ASN A 16 27.08 21.08 18.37
N LEU A 17 27.37 19.83 18.72
CA LEU A 17 26.76 18.65 18.10
C LEU A 17 25.29 18.43 18.53
N MET A 18 24.94 18.87 19.74
CA MET A 18 23.67 18.53 20.40
C MET A 18 22.65 19.68 20.43
N ASP A 19 23.03 20.85 19.88
CA ASP A 19 22.32 22.13 19.98
C ASP A 19 21.97 22.50 21.44
N THR A 20 22.93 22.36 22.36
CA THR A 20 22.71 22.56 23.81
C THR A 20 22.31 24.02 24.10
N PRO A 21 21.17 24.28 24.80
CA PRO A 21 20.69 25.64 25.09
C PRO A 21 21.70 26.50 25.86
N ALA A 22 21.72 27.80 25.57
CA ALA A 22 22.65 28.75 26.21
C ALA A 22 22.47 28.82 27.74
N GLU A 23 21.27 28.53 28.24
CA GLU A 23 20.92 28.43 29.66
C GLU A 23 21.61 27.26 30.36
N GLU A 24 21.86 26.15 29.65
CA GLU A 24 22.67 25.03 30.15
C GLU A 24 24.16 25.38 30.09
N GLN A 25 24.62 25.96 28.97
CA GLN A 25 26.02 26.39 28.79
C GLN A 25 26.46 27.43 29.83
N GLN A 26 25.57 28.33 30.28
CA GLN A 26 25.89 29.43 31.20
C GLN A 26 26.61 29.01 32.48
N LYS A 27 26.31 27.82 33.02
CA LYS A 27 26.98 27.27 34.21
C LYS A 27 28.50 27.18 34.02
N PHE A 28 28.91 26.78 32.82
CA PHE A 28 30.28 26.42 32.48
C PHE A 28 31.06 27.53 31.76
N ILE A 29 30.44 28.66 31.38
CA ILE A 29 31.10 29.80 30.70
C ILE A 29 32.40 30.23 31.41
N ASN A 30 32.43 30.23 32.75
CA ASN A 30 33.62 30.58 33.53
C ASN A 30 34.82 29.66 33.25
N VAL A 31 34.58 28.41 32.83
CA VAL A 31 35.59 27.43 32.45
C VAL A 31 35.87 27.50 30.95
N SER A 32 34.83 27.66 30.12
CA SER A 32 34.95 27.83 28.66
C SER A 32 35.79 29.06 28.27
N CYS A 33 35.73 30.15 29.04
CA CYS A 33 36.60 31.31 28.83
C CYS A 33 38.08 31.05 29.18
N ASN A 34 38.40 30.02 29.97
CA ASN A 34 39.77 29.72 30.40
C ASN A 34 40.54 28.78 29.46
N ILE A 35 39.91 28.25 28.39
CA ILE A 35 40.54 27.29 27.45
C ILE A 35 41.86 27.83 26.89
N ALA A 36 41.88 29.11 26.50
CA ALA A 36 43.06 29.77 25.92
C ALA A 36 43.94 30.52 26.94
N ALA A 37 43.57 30.53 28.22
CA ALA A 37 44.26 31.29 29.25
C ALA A 37 45.49 30.53 29.80
N THR A 38 46.58 31.24 30.11
CA THR A 38 47.73 30.65 30.81
C THR A 38 47.47 30.52 32.33
N VAL A 39 48.24 29.68 33.04
CA VAL A 39 48.12 29.53 34.52
C VAL A 39 48.25 30.89 35.23
N SER A 40 49.08 31.79 34.69
CA SER A 40 49.31 33.15 35.17
C SER A 40 48.13 34.12 34.97
N GLU A 41 47.21 33.84 34.03
CA GLU A 41 46.04 34.68 33.76
C GLU A 41 44.81 34.27 34.60
N ILE A 42 44.75 33.01 35.03
CA ILE A 42 43.65 32.46 35.84
C ILE A 42 43.72 33.00 37.28
N THR A 43 43.13 34.19 37.46
CA THR A 43 43.15 34.97 38.72
C THR A 43 41.94 34.75 39.63
N LYS A 44 40.92 34.00 39.17
CA LYS A 44 39.76 33.63 39.99
C LYS A 44 40.11 32.46 40.93
N PRO A 45 39.78 32.53 42.24
CA PRO A 45 39.84 31.37 43.14
C PRO A 45 39.07 30.16 42.59
N ASN A 46 39.51 28.96 42.95
CA ASN A 46 38.93 27.66 42.60
C ASN A 46 38.77 27.35 41.09
N SER A 47 39.23 28.22 40.18
CA SER A 47 39.13 28.00 38.72
C SER A 47 40.06 26.90 38.16
N LEU A 48 40.80 26.21 39.04
CA LEU A 48 41.55 24.97 38.79
C LEU A 48 41.30 23.94 39.91
N SER A 49 40.16 24.00 40.60
CA SER A 49 39.82 23.05 41.68
C SER A 49 39.56 21.63 41.16
N THR A 50 39.77 20.64 42.01
CA THR A 50 39.33 19.25 41.78
C THR A 50 37.83 19.17 41.54
N ASP A 51 37.07 19.93 42.32
CA ASP A 51 35.60 19.94 42.28
C ASP A 51 35.07 20.48 40.94
N LEU A 52 35.77 21.44 40.34
CA LEU A 52 35.43 22.00 39.02
C LEU A 52 35.78 21.01 37.88
N LEU A 53 36.88 20.28 38.04
CA LEU A 53 37.25 19.20 37.10
C LEU A 53 36.25 18.04 37.18
N GLU A 54 35.72 17.74 38.36
CA GLU A 54 34.67 16.74 38.58
C GLU A 54 33.30 17.21 38.04
N GLU A 55 32.94 18.50 38.20
CA GLU A 55 31.73 19.09 37.62
C GLU A 55 31.73 19.06 36.09
N VAL A 56 32.86 19.39 35.45
CA VAL A 56 33.03 19.28 33.99
C VAL A 56 32.97 17.82 33.51
N LYS A 57 33.56 16.88 34.25
CA LYS A 57 33.47 15.44 33.93
C LYS A 57 32.04 14.92 34.07
N ALA A 58 31.30 15.33 35.10
CA ALA A 58 29.90 14.97 35.29
C ALA A 58 29.00 15.51 34.16
N GLU A 59 29.24 16.75 33.71
CA GLU A 59 28.53 17.31 32.55
C GLU A 59 28.87 16.58 31.25
N LEU A 60 30.13 16.21 31.03
CA LEU A 60 30.52 15.38 29.88
C LEU A 60 29.81 14.02 29.89
N CYS A 61 29.79 13.31 31.03
CA CYS A 61 29.04 12.06 31.15
C CYS A 61 27.54 12.26 30.86
N ARG A 62 26.93 13.36 31.36
CA ARG A 62 25.53 13.71 31.05
C ARG A 62 25.32 13.96 29.55
N LEU A 63 26.25 14.62 28.87
CA LEU A 63 26.20 14.89 27.43
C LEU A 63 26.40 13.62 26.59
N GLU A 64 27.25 12.70 27.05
CA GLU A 64 27.43 11.36 26.46
C GLU A 64 26.16 10.50 26.61
N GLU A 65 25.59 10.42 27.81
CA GLU A 65 24.30 9.74 28.06
C GLU A 65 23.16 10.34 27.20
N LEU A 66 23.09 11.68 27.10
CA LEU A 66 22.09 12.36 26.29
C LEU A 66 22.31 12.12 24.79
N LYS A 67 23.56 12.13 24.31
CA LYS A 67 23.90 11.79 22.91
C LYS A 67 23.49 10.37 22.60
N TRP A 68 23.86 9.42 23.47
CA TRP A 68 23.48 8.02 23.36
C TRP A 68 21.96 7.83 23.31
N SER A 69 21.23 8.49 24.21
CA SER A 69 19.76 8.41 24.28
C SER A 69 19.10 8.96 23.01
N LYS A 70 19.53 10.14 22.51
CA LYS A 70 19.04 10.68 21.22
C LYS A 70 19.38 9.74 20.06
N MET A 71 20.57 9.13 20.06
CA MET A 71 20.99 8.21 18.99
C MET A 71 20.19 6.90 18.99
N LYS A 72 19.86 6.34 20.17
CA LYS A 72 18.96 5.19 20.28
C LYS A 72 17.57 5.51 19.72
N GLU A 73 16.98 6.65 20.09
CA GLU A 73 15.69 7.08 19.55
C GLU A 73 15.73 7.21 18.02
N LEU A 74 16.78 7.84 17.49
CA LEU A 74 16.97 8.02 16.05
C LEU A 74 17.11 6.69 15.30
N VAL A 75 17.87 5.72 15.83
CA VAL A 75 17.99 4.36 15.28
C VAL A 75 16.62 3.66 15.23
N LEU A 76 15.88 3.65 16.34
CA LEU A 76 14.56 3.00 16.43
C LEU A 76 13.54 3.66 15.47
N LYS A 77 13.57 4.99 15.36
CA LYS A 77 12.74 5.74 14.41
C LYS A 77 13.09 5.40 12.97
N LYS A 78 14.37 5.39 12.59
CA LYS A 78 14.83 5.08 11.22
C LYS A 78 14.54 3.64 10.82
N ARG A 79 14.64 2.70 11.77
CA ARG A 79 14.17 1.31 11.57
C ARG A 79 12.66 1.27 11.32
N SER A 80 11.88 1.98 12.13
CA SER A 80 10.42 2.07 11.95
C SER A 80 10.04 2.66 10.58
N GLU A 81 10.73 3.71 10.12
CA GLU A 81 10.56 4.31 8.79
C GLU A 81 10.91 3.31 7.66
N LEU A 82 12.01 2.57 7.78
CA LEU A 82 12.42 1.52 6.83
C LEU A 82 11.36 0.43 6.70
N GLU A 83 10.92 -0.16 7.81
CA GLU A 83 9.89 -1.19 7.81
C GLU A 83 8.55 -0.70 7.24
N GLU A 84 8.18 0.55 7.51
CA GLU A 84 6.93 1.14 7.02
C GLU A 84 6.96 1.35 5.50
N ILE A 85 8.15 1.51 4.90
CA ILE A 85 8.32 1.51 3.44
C ILE A 85 8.22 0.07 2.92
N CYS A 86 8.93 -0.89 3.52
CA CYS A 86 8.85 -2.31 3.14
C CYS A 86 7.40 -2.83 3.14
N ARG A 87 6.65 -2.59 4.22
CA ARG A 87 5.22 -2.95 4.35
C ARG A 87 4.32 -2.31 3.29
N ARG A 88 4.61 -1.08 2.84
CA ARG A 88 3.85 -0.40 1.76
C ARG A 88 4.24 -0.84 0.35
N THR A 89 5.38 -1.48 0.20
CA THR A 89 5.97 -1.82 -1.11
C THR A 89 6.02 -3.32 -1.37
N HIS A 90 5.59 -4.12 -0.38
CA HIS A 90 5.60 -5.58 -0.39
C HIS A 90 7.03 -6.16 -0.57
N ILE A 91 8.03 -5.43 -0.05
CA ILE A 91 9.43 -5.85 0.04
C ILE A 91 9.61 -6.59 1.37
N VAL A 92 10.21 -7.78 1.32
CA VAL A 92 10.61 -8.53 2.53
C VAL A 92 12.02 -8.12 2.94
N LEU A 93 12.22 -7.94 4.25
CA LEU A 93 13.53 -7.62 4.82
C LEU A 93 14.48 -8.84 4.74
N GLU A 94 15.73 -8.61 4.36
CA GLU A 94 16.73 -9.67 4.17
C GLU A 94 17.32 -10.16 5.50
N GLU A 95 18.01 -11.30 5.52
CA GLU A 95 18.65 -11.83 6.74
C GLU A 95 19.62 -10.83 7.39
N GLN A 96 20.24 -9.93 6.62
CA GLN A 96 21.06 -8.84 7.17
C GLN A 96 20.21 -7.79 7.90
N ASP A 97 19.01 -7.43 7.41
CA ASP A 97 18.08 -6.53 8.12
C ASP A 97 17.51 -7.19 9.39
N ILE A 98 17.43 -8.52 9.42
CA ILE A 98 17.06 -9.31 10.60
C ILE A 98 18.26 -9.42 11.56
N SER A 99 19.50 -9.45 11.07
CA SER A 99 20.68 -9.35 11.94
C SER A 99 20.70 -8.01 12.69
N VAL A 100 20.34 -6.91 12.04
CA VAL A 100 20.22 -5.58 12.66
C VAL A 100 19.22 -5.57 13.82
N GLU A 101 18.14 -6.37 13.76
CA GLU A 101 17.17 -6.54 14.85
C GLU A 101 17.82 -7.04 16.15
N ASN A 102 18.82 -7.92 16.03
CA ASN A 102 19.57 -8.43 17.17
C ASN A 102 20.59 -7.40 17.70
N VAL A 103 21.16 -6.56 16.81
CA VAL A 103 22.05 -5.46 17.24
C VAL A 103 21.26 -4.32 17.87
N ILE A 104 20.02 -4.04 17.45
CA ILE A 104 19.12 -3.10 18.13
C ILE A 104 18.87 -3.54 19.58
N LYS A 105 18.69 -4.85 19.82
CA LYS A 105 18.58 -5.42 21.18
C LYS A 105 19.90 -5.30 21.97
N ALA A 106 21.05 -5.30 21.31
CA ALA A 106 22.34 -5.00 21.94
C ALA A 106 22.59 -3.50 22.19
N ILE A 107 21.91 -2.59 21.46
CA ILE A 107 21.77 -1.18 21.88
C ILE A 107 20.92 -1.13 23.15
N GLU A 108 19.88 -1.95 23.28
CA GLU A 108 19.04 -1.94 24.50
C GLU A 108 19.77 -2.36 25.77
N SER A 109 20.82 -3.19 25.68
CA SER A 109 21.73 -3.53 26.78
C SER A 109 22.91 -2.55 26.94
N GLY A 110 23.17 -1.68 25.96
CA GLY A 110 24.25 -0.69 25.99
C GLY A 110 25.59 -1.14 25.42
N ASP A 111 25.68 -2.35 24.84
CA ASP A 111 26.95 -2.99 24.45
C ASP A 111 27.55 -2.47 23.12
N VAL A 112 26.81 -1.68 22.34
CA VAL A 112 27.21 -1.28 20.97
C VAL A 112 26.99 0.20 20.72
N ASN A 113 27.95 0.87 20.06
CA ASN A 113 27.80 2.25 19.60
C ASN A 113 26.67 2.34 18.53
N PRO A 114 25.59 3.12 18.77
CA PRO A 114 24.48 3.22 17.83
C PRO A 114 24.81 3.94 16.50
N GLU A 115 25.92 4.67 16.41
CA GLU A 115 26.29 5.48 15.22
C GLU A 115 26.46 4.64 13.94
N ASN A 116 27.20 3.53 14.01
CA ASN A 116 27.41 2.64 12.86
C ASN A 116 26.11 1.93 12.43
N ILE A 117 25.25 1.63 13.40
CA ILE A 117 23.94 0.99 13.17
C ILE A 117 22.98 1.96 12.48
N LEU A 118 23.02 3.24 12.86
CA LEU A 118 22.29 4.30 12.18
C LEU A 118 22.73 4.42 10.71
N GLU A 119 24.04 4.53 10.44
CA GLU A 119 24.59 4.60 9.07
C GLU A 119 24.12 3.40 8.22
N HIS A 120 24.17 2.18 8.77
CA HIS A 120 23.69 0.99 8.08
C HIS A 120 22.18 1.04 7.78
N ILE A 121 21.35 1.45 8.75
CA ILE A 121 19.90 1.58 8.55
C ILE A 121 19.58 2.67 7.52
N GLU A 122 20.28 3.80 7.52
CA GLU A 122 20.08 4.86 6.52
C GLU A 122 20.50 4.42 5.12
N TYR A 123 21.59 3.66 4.99
CA TYR A 123 22.01 3.02 3.74
C TYR A 123 20.94 2.04 3.21
N ARG A 124 20.47 1.11 4.04
CA ARG A 124 19.41 0.15 3.69
C ARG A 124 18.11 0.87 3.32
N ALA A 125 17.72 1.90 4.08
CA ALA A 125 16.56 2.73 3.78
C ALA A 125 16.71 3.51 2.46
N GLY A 126 17.93 3.93 2.09
CA GLY A 126 18.22 4.49 0.77
C GLY A 126 17.95 3.49 -0.36
N LYS A 127 18.44 2.25 -0.21
CA LYS A 127 18.25 1.17 -1.20
C LYS A 127 16.78 0.74 -1.34
N VAL A 128 16.08 0.53 -0.23
CA VAL A 128 14.65 0.21 -0.23
C VAL A 128 13.81 1.34 -0.86
N LYS A 129 14.16 2.61 -0.64
CA LYS A 129 13.51 3.76 -1.32
C LYS A 129 13.76 3.76 -2.83
N GLU A 130 14.95 3.41 -3.29
CA GLU A 130 15.28 3.26 -4.71
C GLU A 130 14.45 2.15 -5.37
N GLU A 131 14.37 0.97 -4.75
CA GLU A 131 13.57 -0.14 -5.26
C GLU A 131 12.06 0.21 -5.25
N ALA A 132 11.55 0.78 -4.15
CA ALA A 132 10.16 1.22 -4.00
C ALA A 132 9.68 2.12 -5.14
N LEU A 133 10.53 3.06 -5.60
CA LEU A 133 10.23 3.93 -6.73
C LEU A 133 10.12 3.13 -8.04
N SER A 134 10.96 2.12 -8.25
CA SER A 134 10.90 1.25 -9.45
C SER A 134 9.69 0.30 -9.44
N ARG A 135 9.28 -0.19 -8.27
CA ARG A 135 8.11 -1.08 -8.09
C ARG A 135 6.78 -0.36 -8.32
N LYS A 136 6.75 0.98 -8.22
CA LYS A 136 5.53 1.79 -8.14
C LYS A 136 4.48 1.46 -9.21
N GLU A 137 4.83 1.42 -10.49
CA GLU A 137 3.83 1.16 -11.55
C GLU A 137 3.26 -0.26 -11.46
N ILE A 138 4.07 -1.25 -11.05
CA ILE A 138 3.63 -2.64 -10.86
C ILE A 138 2.69 -2.73 -9.65
N LEU A 139 3.03 -2.09 -8.53
CA LEU A 139 2.17 -2.07 -7.34
C LEU A 139 0.83 -1.36 -7.60
N GLU A 140 0.85 -0.21 -8.29
CA GLU A 140 -0.37 0.47 -8.73
C GLU A 140 -1.25 -0.39 -9.66
N LYS A 141 -0.68 -1.38 -10.36
CA LYS A 141 -1.44 -2.34 -11.18
C LYS A 141 -1.90 -3.55 -10.36
N ALA A 142 -1.05 -4.07 -9.47
CA ALA A 142 -1.36 -5.15 -8.54
C ALA A 142 -2.55 -4.82 -7.64
N GLU A 143 -2.57 -3.63 -7.03
CA GLU A 143 -3.71 -3.13 -6.25
C GLU A 143 -5.01 -3.18 -7.08
N LYS A 144 -4.98 -2.70 -8.32
CA LYS A 144 -6.15 -2.65 -9.22
C LYS A 144 -6.60 -4.04 -9.68
N TRP A 145 -5.69 -5.00 -9.79
CA TRP A 145 -5.98 -6.41 -10.10
C TRP A 145 -6.55 -7.16 -8.87
N LEU A 146 -5.95 -6.99 -7.69
CA LEU A 146 -6.43 -7.56 -6.43
C LEU A 146 -7.86 -7.12 -6.10
N ASN A 147 -8.14 -5.81 -6.13
CA ASN A 147 -9.49 -5.25 -5.97
C ASN A 147 -10.50 -5.81 -7.01
N ALA A 148 -10.03 -6.12 -8.22
CA ALA A 148 -10.86 -6.72 -9.26
C ALA A 148 -11.13 -8.23 -9.03
N CYS A 149 -10.19 -8.95 -8.39
CA CYS A 149 -10.38 -10.33 -7.95
C CYS A 149 -11.33 -10.42 -6.74
N GLU A 150 -11.30 -9.45 -5.82
CA GLU A 150 -12.28 -9.34 -4.73
C GLU A 150 -13.71 -9.14 -5.26
N GLU A 151 -13.91 -8.24 -6.23
CA GLU A 151 -15.21 -8.08 -6.92
C GLU A 151 -15.57 -9.30 -7.80
N GLU A 152 -14.60 -10.09 -8.28
CA GLU A 152 -14.86 -11.37 -8.95
C GLU A 152 -15.42 -12.41 -7.97
N ASN A 153 -14.77 -12.60 -6.83
CA ASN A 153 -15.20 -13.53 -5.78
C ASN A 153 -16.59 -13.14 -5.22
N TRP A 154 -16.79 -11.85 -4.90
CA TRP A 154 -18.10 -11.34 -4.46
C TRP A 154 -19.19 -11.55 -5.51
N LEU A 155 -18.86 -11.38 -6.80
CA LEU A 155 -19.79 -11.66 -7.90
C LEU A 155 -20.07 -13.16 -8.04
N GLU A 156 -19.12 -14.06 -7.78
CA GLU A 156 -19.35 -15.51 -7.78
C GLU A 156 -20.27 -15.94 -6.64
N GLU A 157 -20.11 -15.39 -5.44
CA GLU A 157 -21.04 -15.58 -4.31
C GLU A 157 -22.46 -15.07 -4.67
N TYR A 158 -22.58 -13.83 -5.15
CA TYR A 158 -23.87 -13.25 -5.54
C TYR A 158 -24.57 -14.00 -6.69
N ASN A 159 -23.81 -14.67 -7.56
CA ASN A 159 -24.38 -15.53 -8.60
C ASN A 159 -24.81 -16.91 -8.10
N GLN A 160 -24.34 -17.36 -6.92
CA GLN A 160 -24.74 -18.63 -6.29
C GLN A 160 -25.99 -18.48 -5.41
N ASP A 161 -26.23 -17.30 -4.83
CA ASP A 161 -27.43 -17.05 -4.01
C ASP A 161 -28.74 -17.21 -4.81
N GLU A 162 -29.59 -18.15 -4.38
CA GLU A 162 -30.92 -18.36 -4.95
C GLU A 162 -31.88 -17.19 -4.63
N ASN A 163 -31.65 -16.48 -3.53
CA ASN A 163 -32.47 -15.35 -3.07
C ASN A 163 -32.13 -14.02 -3.76
N ARG A 164 -31.13 -13.99 -4.65
CA ARG A 164 -30.53 -12.79 -5.27
C ARG A 164 -31.48 -11.86 -6.03
N TYR A 165 -32.70 -12.32 -6.32
CA TYR A 165 -33.76 -11.59 -7.01
C TYR A 165 -34.96 -11.22 -6.12
N ASN A 166 -34.92 -11.51 -4.81
CA ASN A 166 -35.97 -11.11 -3.89
C ASN A 166 -36.16 -9.58 -3.94
N ALA A 167 -37.42 -9.14 -4.08
CA ALA A 167 -37.82 -7.75 -4.35
C ALA A 167 -37.73 -6.83 -3.10
N GLY A 168 -36.66 -6.97 -2.32
CA GLY A 168 -36.40 -6.20 -1.11
C GLY A 168 -35.99 -4.75 -1.37
N LYS A 169 -36.12 -3.92 -0.32
CA LYS A 169 -35.68 -2.53 -0.32
C LYS A 169 -34.14 -2.48 -0.33
N GLY A 170 -33.56 -2.28 -1.52
CA GLY A 170 -32.11 -2.22 -1.72
C GLY A 170 -31.61 -3.04 -2.91
N SER A 171 -32.40 -3.99 -3.43
CA SER A 171 -31.96 -4.95 -4.47
C SER A 171 -31.40 -4.30 -5.74
N HIS A 172 -31.89 -3.12 -6.12
CA HIS A 172 -31.36 -2.33 -7.25
C HIS A 172 -29.91 -1.88 -7.05
N LEU A 173 -29.47 -1.59 -5.82
CA LEU A 173 -28.07 -1.23 -5.53
C LEU A 173 -27.15 -2.46 -5.65
N ILE A 174 -27.61 -3.62 -5.17
CA ILE A 174 -26.88 -4.89 -5.28
C ILE A 174 -26.75 -5.29 -6.75
N LEU A 175 -27.83 -5.22 -7.52
CA LEU A 175 -27.82 -5.47 -8.97
C LEU A 175 -26.84 -4.53 -9.70
N LYS A 176 -26.83 -3.24 -9.33
CA LYS A 176 -25.90 -2.24 -9.88
C LYS A 176 -24.43 -2.47 -9.47
N ARG A 177 -24.15 -3.07 -8.30
CA ARG A 177 -22.79 -3.57 -7.98
C ARG A 177 -22.47 -4.78 -8.86
N ALA A 178 -23.37 -5.74 -9.00
CA ALA A 178 -23.14 -6.92 -9.85
C ALA A 178 -22.91 -6.56 -11.34
N GLU A 179 -23.53 -5.51 -11.86
CA GLU A 179 -23.24 -4.95 -13.18
C GLU A 179 -21.84 -4.32 -13.27
N LYS A 180 -21.44 -3.53 -12.27
CA LYS A 180 -20.07 -2.99 -12.17
C LYS A 180 -19.02 -4.09 -12.06
N ALA A 181 -19.25 -5.07 -11.18
CA ALA A 181 -18.37 -6.21 -10.97
C ALA A 181 -18.19 -6.99 -12.29
N ARG A 182 -19.27 -7.33 -13.01
CA ARG A 182 -19.17 -7.95 -14.36
C ARG A 182 -18.33 -7.11 -15.33
N ALA A 183 -18.50 -5.79 -15.33
CA ALA A 183 -17.75 -4.88 -16.20
C ALA A 183 -16.26 -4.71 -15.81
N LEU A 184 -15.89 -5.06 -14.57
CA LEU A 184 -14.51 -5.12 -14.08
C LEU A 184 -13.89 -6.51 -14.33
N VAL A 185 -14.63 -7.57 -14.03
CA VAL A 185 -14.32 -8.99 -14.28
C VAL A 185 -14.06 -9.29 -15.75
N ASN A 186 -14.76 -8.61 -16.66
CA ASN A 186 -14.48 -8.69 -18.11
C ASN A 186 -13.14 -8.04 -18.53
N LYS A 187 -12.48 -7.28 -17.64
CA LYS A 187 -11.18 -6.64 -17.89
C LYS A 187 -10.01 -7.36 -17.22
N LEU A 188 -10.27 -8.29 -16.29
CA LEU A 188 -9.22 -9.01 -15.56
C LEU A 188 -8.14 -9.63 -16.46
N PRO A 189 -8.43 -10.27 -17.61
CA PRO A 189 -7.39 -10.78 -18.51
C PRO A 189 -6.43 -9.68 -19.01
N ALA A 190 -6.98 -8.57 -19.52
CA ALA A 190 -6.18 -7.43 -19.98
C ALA A 190 -5.46 -6.68 -18.84
N MET A 191 -5.91 -6.83 -17.59
CA MET A 191 -5.17 -6.39 -16.42
C MET A 191 -3.98 -7.32 -16.18
N VAL A 192 -4.19 -8.64 -16.12
CA VAL A 192 -3.13 -9.65 -15.96
C VAL A 192 -2.05 -9.50 -17.03
N GLU A 193 -2.41 -9.46 -18.31
CA GLU A 193 -1.47 -9.22 -19.42
C GLU A 193 -0.61 -7.96 -19.21
N ALA A 194 -1.22 -6.87 -18.73
CA ALA A 194 -0.57 -5.59 -18.47
C ALA A 194 0.21 -5.52 -17.14
N LEU A 195 0.03 -6.49 -16.24
CA LEU A 195 0.93 -6.75 -15.10
C LEU A 195 2.10 -7.62 -15.55
N VAL A 196 1.84 -8.78 -16.15
CA VAL A 196 2.85 -9.73 -16.65
C VAL A 196 3.89 -9.03 -17.52
N SER A 197 3.45 -8.25 -18.51
CA SER A 197 4.37 -7.48 -19.37
C SER A 197 5.26 -6.51 -18.60
N LYS A 198 4.74 -5.89 -17.53
CA LYS A 198 5.49 -4.91 -16.72
C LYS A 198 6.43 -5.58 -15.72
N ILE A 199 6.01 -6.69 -15.13
CA ILE A 199 6.85 -7.54 -14.28
C ILE A 199 8.01 -8.09 -15.09
N THR A 200 7.76 -8.70 -16.25
CA THR A 200 8.81 -9.27 -17.11
C THR A 200 9.85 -8.22 -17.53
N ILE A 201 9.42 -6.99 -17.83
CA ILE A 201 10.34 -5.87 -18.09
C ILE A 201 11.18 -5.56 -16.85
N TRP A 202 10.56 -5.34 -15.69
CA TRP A 202 11.27 -5.02 -14.44
C TRP A 202 12.24 -6.12 -14.02
N GLU A 203 11.85 -7.40 -14.10
CA GLU A 203 12.70 -8.55 -13.80
C GLU A 203 13.92 -8.59 -14.75
N SER A 204 13.75 -8.22 -16.02
CA SER A 204 14.86 -8.10 -16.99
C SER A 204 15.73 -6.86 -16.80
N GLU A 205 15.18 -5.76 -16.27
CA GLU A 205 15.93 -4.52 -15.96
C GLU A 205 16.66 -4.58 -14.61
N LYS A 206 16.26 -5.50 -13.72
CA LYS A 206 16.83 -5.68 -12.37
C LYS A 206 17.62 -6.98 -12.19
N GLU A 207 17.56 -7.90 -13.15
CA GLU A 207 18.16 -9.25 -13.08
C GLU A 207 17.72 -10.03 -11.82
N ALA A 208 16.50 -9.78 -11.34
CA ALA A 208 15.94 -10.31 -10.09
C ALA A 208 14.43 -10.57 -10.20
N GLU A 209 13.90 -11.52 -9.43
CA GLU A 209 12.45 -11.83 -9.43
C GLU A 209 11.62 -10.78 -8.70
N PHE A 210 10.42 -10.46 -9.21
CA PHE A 210 9.50 -9.53 -8.54
C PHE A 210 8.76 -10.24 -7.41
N LEU A 211 9.33 -10.18 -6.20
CA LEU A 211 8.70 -10.70 -4.98
C LEU A 211 7.70 -9.68 -4.40
N PHE A 212 6.49 -10.13 -4.12
CA PHE A 212 5.41 -9.44 -3.41
C PHE A 212 5.11 -10.22 -2.13
N ASP A 213 5.42 -9.64 -0.97
CA ASP A 213 5.33 -10.30 0.34
C ASP A 213 6.03 -11.68 0.38
N GLY A 214 7.15 -11.78 -0.34
CA GLY A 214 7.98 -13.00 -0.44
C GLY A 214 7.56 -13.99 -1.52
N ASN A 215 6.42 -13.78 -2.18
CA ASN A 215 5.90 -14.64 -3.25
C ASN A 215 6.16 -13.98 -4.61
N ARG A 216 6.59 -14.73 -5.64
CA ARG A 216 6.81 -14.13 -6.96
C ARG A 216 5.47 -13.74 -7.60
N LEU A 217 5.29 -12.46 -7.88
CA LEU A 217 4.01 -11.92 -8.37
C LEU A 217 3.62 -12.48 -9.75
N LEU A 218 4.60 -12.89 -10.56
CA LEU A 218 4.34 -13.56 -11.84
C LEU A 218 3.61 -14.90 -11.64
N TRP A 219 4.08 -15.73 -10.69
CA TRP A 219 3.47 -17.01 -10.36
C TRP A 219 2.02 -16.86 -9.86
N MET A 220 1.76 -15.86 -9.01
CA MET A 220 0.40 -15.54 -8.53
C MET A 220 -0.58 -15.19 -9.67
N LEU A 221 -0.07 -14.61 -10.76
CA LEU A 221 -0.86 -14.28 -11.95
C LEU A 221 -1.08 -15.50 -12.86
N GLU A 222 -0.12 -16.42 -12.90
CA GLU A 222 -0.21 -17.71 -13.59
C GLU A 222 -1.25 -18.61 -12.89
N GLU A 223 -1.14 -18.83 -11.58
CA GLU A 223 -2.11 -19.59 -10.76
C GLU A 223 -3.55 -19.03 -10.89
N TYR A 224 -3.70 -17.70 -10.83
CA TYR A 224 -4.98 -17.04 -11.04
C TYR A 224 -5.56 -17.32 -12.44
N THR A 225 -4.71 -17.32 -13.47
CA THR A 225 -5.13 -17.55 -14.86
C THR A 225 -5.58 -19.00 -15.06
N GLU A 226 -4.82 -19.97 -14.55
CA GLU A 226 -5.18 -21.40 -14.61
C GLU A 226 -6.50 -21.69 -13.88
N LEU A 227 -6.65 -21.20 -12.64
CA LEU A 227 -7.88 -21.35 -11.84
C LEU A 227 -9.09 -20.74 -12.57
N ARG A 228 -8.90 -19.61 -13.26
CA ARG A 228 -9.96 -18.94 -14.02
C ARG A 228 -10.36 -19.72 -15.27
N GLU A 229 -9.41 -20.34 -15.96
CA GLU A 229 -9.70 -21.25 -17.07
C GLU A 229 -10.44 -22.50 -16.58
N GLU A 230 -10.02 -23.12 -15.47
CA GLU A 230 -10.73 -24.27 -14.89
C GLU A 230 -12.19 -23.92 -14.57
N LYS A 231 -12.43 -22.79 -13.88
CA LYS A 231 -13.78 -22.29 -13.56
C LYS A 231 -14.67 -22.17 -14.81
N GLU A 232 -14.18 -21.59 -15.90
CA GLU A 232 -14.98 -21.45 -17.13
C GLU A 232 -15.07 -22.76 -17.94
N GLN A 233 -14.06 -23.64 -17.93
CA GLN A 233 -14.20 -25.00 -18.45
C GLN A 233 -15.30 -25.78 -17.71
N GLU A 234 -15.34 -25.68 -16.38
CA GLU A 234 -16.34 -26.35 -15.58
C GLU A 234 -17.75 -25.75 -15.76
N ARG A 235 -17.84 -24.43 -15.96
CA ARG A 235 -19.09 -23.79 -16.41
C ARG A 235 -19.49 -24.25 -17.82
N ARG A 236 -18.56 -24.54 -18.75
CA ARG A 236 -18.87 -25.17 -20.06
C ARG A 236 -19.45 -26.57 -19.87
N ARG A 237 -18.76 -27.47 -19.15
CA ARG A 237 -19.23 -28.83 -18.84
C ARG A 237 -20.64 -28.83 -18.26
N LYS A 238 -20.90 -27.97 -17.25
CA LYS A 238 -22.23 -27.81 -16.63
C LYS A 238 -23.30 -27.25 -17.58
N ARG A 239 -22.94 -26.38 -18.54
CA ARG A 239 -23.87 -25.89 -19.59
C ARG A 239 -24.20 -27.00 -20.59
N ASP A 240 -23.23 -27.81 -20.99
CA ASP A 240 -23.41 -28.86 -22.01
C ASP A 240 -24.15 -30.09 -21.47
N LEU A 241 -23.90 -30.49 -20.22
CA LEU A 241 -24.69 -31.52 -19.53
C LEU A 241 -26.19 -31.15 -19.47
N LYS A 242 -26.51 -29.87 -19.21
CA LYS A 242 -27.90 -29.37 -19.22
C LYS A 242 -28.54 -29.39 -20.62
N LYS A 243 -27.76 -29.17 -21.69
CA LYS A 243 -28.26 -29.33 -23.08
C LYS A 243 -28.63 -30.79 -23.36
N LEU A 244 -27.75 -31.73 -23.00
CA LEU A 244 -27.97 -33.18 -23.17
C LEU A 244 -29.23 -33.64 -22.42
N GLN A 245 -29.39 -33.25 -21.16
CA GLN A 245 -30.59 -33.57 -20.37
C GLN A 245 -31.88 -32.97 -20.97
N GLY A 246 -31.83 -31.74 -21.49
CA GLY A 246 -32.96 -31.09 -22.16
C GLY A 246 -33.30 -31.70 -23.52
N GLN A 247 -32.32 -32.28 -24.23
CA GLN A 247 -32.56 -32.97 -25.49
C GLN A 247 -33.26 -34.32 -25.25
N VAL A 248 -32.81 -35.10 -24.26
CA VAL A 248 -33.43 -36.39 -23.91
C VAL A 248 -34.90 -36.24 -23.51
N THR A 249 -35.26 -35.22 -22.73
CA THR A 249 -36.68 -34.96 -22.40
C THR A 249 -37.48 -34.50 -23.62
N SER A 250 -36.91 -33.67 -24.51
CA SER A 250 -37.57 -33.25 -25.76
C SER A 250 -37.75 -34.38 -26.78
N GLU A 251 -37.01 -35.49 -26.66
CA GLU A 251 -37.17 -36.66 -27.53
C GLU A 251 -38.18 -37.68 -26.96
N GLN A 252 -38.30 -37.81 -25.63
CA GLN A 252 -39.35 -38.64 -25.01
C GLN A 252 -40.77 -38.09 -25.28
N ASP A 253 -40.96 -36.77 -25.24
CA ASP A 253 -42.27 -36.13 -25.50
C ASP A 253 -42.77 -36.25 -26.96
N LYS A 254 -41.92 -36.71 -27.90
CA LYS A 254 -42.34 -37.00 -29.29
C LYS A 254 -43.03 -38.37 -29.43
N GLY A 255 -43.19 -39.11 -28.32
CA GLY A 255 -43.58 -40.52 -28.31
C GLY A 255 -45.09 -40.86 -28.39
N THR A 256 -46.04 -39.91 -28.27
CA THR A 256 -47.48 -40.27 -28.30
C THR A 256 -48.42 -39.20 -28.87
N PRO A 257 -49.01 -39.39 -30.08
CA PRO A 257 -49.99 -38.47 -30.67
C PRO A 257 -51.44 -38.77 -30.22
N THR A 258 -51.72 -38.69 -28.92
CA THR A 258 -53.07 -38.99 -28.37
C THR A 258 -53.99 -37.78 -28.39
N ARG A 259 -54.83 -37.69 -29.44
CA ARG A 259 -55.82 -36.62 -29.69
C ARG A 259 -57.11 -36.77 -28.88
N PRO A 260 -57.55 -35.75 -28.11
CA PRO A 260 -58.95 -35.57 -27.74
C PRO A 260 -59.67 -34.64 -28.72
N GLN A 261 -60.91 -34.97 -29.10
CA GLN A 261 -61.81 -34.04 -29.80
C GLN A 261 -62.86 -33.50 -28.81
N SER A 262 -62.93 -32.18 -28.65
CA SER A 262 -64.12 -31.53 -28.07
C SER A 262 -64.26 -30.11 -28.62
N ALA A 263 -65.23 -29.90 -29.52
CA ALA A 263 -65.49 -28.61 -30.12
C ALA A 263 -66.64 -27.87 -29.41
N LYS A 264 -66.53 -26.54 -29.29
CA LYS A 264 -67.70 -25.64 -29.32
C LYS A 264 -67.30 -24.24 -29.82
N LYS A 265 -68.26 -23.58 -30.47
CA LYS A 265 -68.21 -22.21 -31.03
C LYS A 265 -68.56 -21.21 -29.91
N GLY A 266 -68.35 -19.90 -29.99
CA GLY A 266 -67.78 -19.02 -31.03
C GLY A 266 -67.09 -17.81 -30.34
N LEU A 267 -66.95 -16.61 -30.91
CA LEU A 267 -67.57 -15.99 -32.09
C LEU A 267 -66.56 -15.01 -32.74
N LYS A 268 -66.58 -14.84 -34.07
CA LYS A 268 -65.74 -13.82 -34.74
C LYS A 268 -66.52 -12.52 -34.93
N VAL A 269 -65.87 -11.38 -34.64
CA VAL A 269 -66.16 -10.09 -35.29
C VAL A 269 -64.85 -9.53 -35.84
N SER A 270 -64.89 -9.02 -37.06
CA SER A 270 -63.77 -8.43 -37.80
C SER A 270 -64.28 -7.19 -38.52
N THR A 271 -63.50 -6.11 -38.60
CA THR A 271 -63.58 -5.10 -39.67
C THR A 271 -62.29 -4.27 -39.74
N ASN A 272 -61.89 -3.89 -40.96
CA ASN A 272 -60.68 -3.12 -41.29
C ASN A 272 -60.89 -1.59 -41.18
N LYS A 273 -59.77 -0.85 -41.01
CA LYS A 273 -59.30 0.33 -41.80
C LYS A 273 -58.11 0.99 -41.04
N ARG A 274 -56.91 1.25 -41.61
CA ARG A 274 -56.50 2.18 -42.70
C ARG A 274 -57.07 3.60 -42.50
N PHE A 275 -56.30 4.68 -42.40
CA PHE A 275 -55.24 5.17 -43.33
C PHE A 275 -54.42 6.32 -42.67
N ALA A 276 -53.24 6.64 -43.26
CA ALA A 276 -52.64 8.00 -43.38
C ALA A 276 -52.28 8.81 -42.10
N SER A 277 -51.31 9.74 -42.10
CA SER A 277 -50.19 10.04 -43.03
C SER A 277 -49.17 10.99 -42.37
N SER A 278 -47.89 10.86 -42.73
CA SER A 278 -46.83 11.88 -42.57
C SER A 278 -47.15 13.16 -43.42
N PRO A 279 -46.54 14.36 -43.19
CA PRO A 279 -45.09 14.58 -43.24
C PRO A 279 -44.48 15.64 -42.28
N HIS A 280 -43.17 15.85 -42.49
CA HIS A 280 -42.23 16.89 -42.02
C HIS A 280 -42.79 18.34 -41.99
N THR A 281 -42.17 19.33 -41.34
CA THR A 281 -40.78 19.51 -40.82
C THR A 281 -40.77 19.86 -39.30
N ASP A 282 -39.81 20.49 -38.59
CA ASP A 282 -38.55 21.19 -38.93
C ASP A 282 -37.56 21.33 -37.74
N SER A 283 -36.49 22.13 -37.93
CA SER A 283 -35.54 22.67 -36.95
C SER A 283 -35.36 24.21 -37.20
N PRO A 284 -34.60 25.03 -36.43
CA PRO A 284 -33.52 24.68 -35.50
C PRO A 284 -33.44 25.51 -34.18
N ARG A 285 -32.32 25.33 -33.44
CA ARG A 285 -31.66 26.29 -32.50
C ARG A 285 -32.48 26.93 -31.36
N SER A 286 -32.01 26.72 -30.13
CA SER A 286 -31.10 27.70 -29.50
C SER A 286 -30.36 27.07 -28.30
N ALA A 287 -29.25 27.69 -27.88
CA ALA A 287 -28.43 27.24 -26.74
C ALA A 287 -28.48 28.25 -25.59
N LYS A 288 -28.47 27.75 -24.35
CA LYS A 288 -28.01 28.52 -23.17
C LYS A 288 -27.19 27.62 -22.24
N SER A 289 -25.95 28.01 -22.00
CA SER A 289 -25.08 27.48 -20.96
C SER A 289 -25.51 28.01 -19.58
N PHE A 290 -25.37 27.19 -18.55
CA PHE A 290 -25.42 27.64 -17.15
C PHE A 290 -24.04 27.47 -16.51
N THR A 291 -23.39 28.59 -16.20
CA THR A 291 -22.13 28.62 -15.45
C THR A 291 -22.44 28.92 -13.99
N SER A 292 -22.30 27.93 -13.12
CA SER A 292 -22.42 28.11 -11.67
C SER A 292 -21.12 28.66 -11.08
N GLN A 293 -21.05 29.97 -10.85
CA GLN A 293 -20.08 30.51 -9.91
C GLN A 293 -20.49 30.14 -8.48
N SER A 294 -19.53 29.66 -7.69
CA SER A 294 -19.56 29.76 -6.24
C SER A 294 -18.22 30.34 -5.77
N ARG A 295 -18.27 31.22 -4.78
CA ARG A 295 -17.13 31.91 -4.16
C ARG A 295 -17.55 32.29 -2.73
N TYR A 296 -16.58 32.44 -1.84
CA TYR A 296 -16.70 32.69 -0.39
C TYR A 296 -17.01 31.43 0.44
N GLY A 297 -16.43 31.41 1.63
CA GLY A 297 -16.20 30.25 2.49
C GLY A 297 -14.75 30.24 2.96
#